data_AF-A0A7J4B8I8-F1
#
_entry.id   AF-A0A7J4B8I8-F1
#
_cell.length_a   1.000
_cell.length_b   1.000
_cell.length_c   1.000
_cell.angle_alpha   90.00
_cell.angle_beta   90.00
_cell.angle_gamma   90.00
#
_symmetry.space_group_name_H-M   'P 1'
#
loop_
_entity.id
_entity.type
_entity.pdbx_description
1 polymer ?
#
loop_
_entity_poly.entity_id
_entity_poly.type
_entity_poly.pdbx_seq_one_letter_code
_entity_poly.pdbx_strand_id
1 'polypeptide(L)'
;MNLRVHRSLLLLLLLSVTLLFIRAIIPETRQIISILFFYIALSEVFNLFTGLTLYVCFGYVAFVALGMYGGGATIKYLLSAPNPPHLGVVLVCSFAVAGALALVLALAVGWISIRLKGAYFAIATIGLNEGLKNLIEGTGIWGGSSGLIIASDLIQAYNYETFIFVTTDLADYLIFAVYVVTI
;
A
#
# COMPACT_ATOMS: atom_id res chain seq x y z
N MET A 1 -6.75 -1.11 -33.28
CA MET A 1 -5.98 -1.31 -32.03
C MET A 1 -5.27 -2.67 -32.14
N ASN A 2 -3.94 -2.70 -32.16
CA ASN A 2 -3.17 -3.87 -32.62
C ASN A 2 -3.01 -4.92 -31.50
N LEU A 3 -3.73 -6.05 -31.61
CA LEU A 3 -3.80 -7.13 -30.60
C LEU A 3 -2.46 -7.81 -30.28
N ARG A 4 -1.44 -7.69 -31.14
CA ARG A 4 -0.12 -8.30 -30.92
C ARG A 4 0.70 -7.63 -29.83
N VAL A 5 0.56 -6.31 -29.63
CA VAL A 5 1.33 -5.55 -28.64
C VAL A 5 0.78 -5.75 -27.22
N HIS A 6 -0.51 -6.06 -27.09
CA HIS A 6 -1.19 -6.23 -25.80
C HIS A 6 -1.21 -7.68 -25.28
N ARG A 7 -0.58 -8.64 -25.99
CA ARG A 7 -0.60 -10.06 -25.55
C ARG A 7 0.02 -10.24 -24.17
N SER A 8 1.08 -9.50 -23.85
CA SER A 8 1.71 -9.55 -22.53
C SER A 8 0.78 -9.03 -21.43
N LEU A 9 0.09 -7.92 -21.66
CA LEU A 9 -0.87 -7.33 -20.70
C LEU A 9 -2.09 -8.24 -20.50
N LEU A 10 -2.60 -8.83 -21.58
CA LEU A 10 -3.70 -9.79 -21.50
C LEU A 10 -3.32 -11.08 -20.75
N LEU A 11 -2.08 -11.56 -20.92
CA LEU A 11 -1.57 -12.71 -20.17
C LEU A 11 -1.43 -12.39 -18.68
N LEU A 12 -0.93 -11.21 -18.33
CA LEU A 12 -0.82 -10.77 -16.93
C LEU A 12 -2.20 -10.59 -16.29
N LEU A 13 -3.18 -10.05 -17.03
CA LEU A 13 -4.56 -9.91 -16.56
C LEU A 13 -5.22 -11.28 -16.36
N LEU A 14 -5.03 -12.21 -17.29
CA LEU A 14 -5.48 -13.60 -17.12
C LEU A 14 -4.86 -14.22 -15.88
N LEU A 15 -3.55 -14.03 -15.67
CA LEU A 15 -2.85 -14.58 -14.52
C LEU A 15 -3.39 -14.01 -13.20
N SER A 16 -3.58 -12.69 -13.09
CA SER A 16 -4.14 -12.07 -11.88
C SER A 16 -5.59 -12.52 -11.61
N VAL A 17 -6.42 -12.66 -12.64
CA VAL A 17 -7.78 -13.22 -12.51
C VAL A 17 -7.74 -14.68 -12.06
N THR A 18 -6.85 -15.51 -12.60
CA THR A 18 -6.71 -16.91 -12.15
C THR A 18 -6.28 -17.02 -10.70
N LEU A 19 -5.40 -16.14 -10.23
CA LEU A 19 -4.98 -16.09 -8.82
C LEU A 19 -6.15 -15.73 -7.89
N LEU A 20 -6.98 -14.76 -8.27
CA LEU A 20 -8.20 -14.43 -7.52
C LEU A 20 -9.19 -15.62 -7.48
N PHE A 21 -9.28 -16.40 -8.57
CA PHE A 21 -10.14 -17.57 -8.62
C PHE A 21 -9.63 -18.72 -7.75
N ILE A 22 -8.32 -19.01 -7.77
CA ILE A 22 -7.68 -20.00 -6.88
C ILE A 22 -7.94 -19.65 -5.43
N ARG A 23 -7.85 -18.35 -5.08
CA ARG A 23 -8.12 -17.86 -3.74
C ARG A 23 -9.56 -18.13 -3.28
N ALA A 24 -10.53 -17.99 -4.17
CA ALA A 24 -11.94 -18.23 -3.85
C ALA A 24 -12.23 -19.71 -3.57
N ILE A 25 -11.45 -20.62 -4.19
CA ILE A 25 -11.61 -22.07 -4.02
C ILE A 25 -10.87 -22.57 -2.77
N ILE A 26 -9.66 -22.06 -2.52
CA ILE A 26 -8.76 -22.57 -1.47
C ILE A 26 -8.46 -21.48 -0.45
N PRO A 27 -9.20 -21.40 0.67
CA PRO A 27 -9.04 -20.32 1.65
C PRO A 27 -7.65 -20.29 2.30
N GLU A 28 -6.98 -21.45 2.44
CA GLU A 28 -5.62 -21.56 2.96
C GLU A 28 -4.56 -20.79 2.14
N THR A 29 -4.87 -20.48 0.88
CA THR A 29 -3.95 -19.75 -0.01
C THR A 29 -4.05 -18.23 0.10
N ARG A 30 -5.04 -17.70 0.85
CA ARG A 30 -5.32 -16.25 0.94
C ARG A 30 -4.09 -15.42 1.28
N GLN A 31 -3.40 -15.75 2.37
CA GLN A 31 -2.23 -14.97 2.82
C GLN A 31 -1.07 -15.01 1.81
N ILE A 32 -0.80 -16.17 1.21
CA ILE A 32 0.27 -16.32 0.21
C ILE A 32 -0.06 -15.48 -1.03
N ILE A 33 -1.30 -15.51 -1.47
CA ILE A 33 -1.77 -14.75 -2.64
C ILE A 33 -1.73 -13.23 -2.36
N SER A 34 -2.11 -12.79 -1.15
CA SER A 34 -2.00 -11.37 -0.78
C SER A 34 -0.57 -10.85 -0.78
N ILE A 35 0.39 -11.66 -0.29
CA ILE A 35 1.82 -11.32 -0.36
C ILE A 35 2.28 -11.24 -1.82
N LEU A 36 1.81 -12.16 -2.68
CA LEU A 36 2.12 -12.14 -4.11
C LEU A 36 1.58 -10.86 -4.78
N PHE A 37 0.33 -10.49 -4.53
CA PHE A 37 -0.25 -9.24 -5.03
C PHE A 37 0.51 -8.00 -4.55
N PHE A 38 0.95 -7.98 -3.29
CA PHE A 38 1.78 -6.90 -2.75
C PHE A 38 3.09 -6.73 -3.54
N TYR A 39 3.80 -7.83 -3.84
CA TYR A 39 5.02 -7.77 -4.64
C TYR A 39 4.78 -7.44 -6.12
N ILE A 40 3.64 -7.85 -6.69
CA ILE A 40 3.23 -7.45 -8.04
C ILE A 40 3.03 -5.93 -8.09
N ALA A 41 2.28 -5.36 -7.13
CA ALA A 41 2.08 -3.92 -7.03
C ALA A 41 3.41 -3.17 -6.86
N LEU A 42 4.32 -3.70 -6.05
CA LEU A 42 5.65 -3.10 -5.86
C LEU A 42 6.48 -3.12 -7.16
N SER A 43 6.36 -4.20 -7.93
CA SER A 43 7.02 -4.33 -9.23
C SER A 43 6.47 -3.34 -10.26
N GLU A 44 5.17 -3.08 -10.23
CA GLU A 44 4.51 -2.09 -11.08
C GLU A 44 4.99 -0.68 -10.77
N VAL A 45 5.06 -0.31 -9.49
CA VAL A 45 5.62 0.97 -9.05
C VAL A 45 7.08 1.10 -9.48
N PHE A 46 7.87 0.03 -9.36
CA PHE A 46 9.25 0.03 -9.83
C PHE A 46 9.36 0.26 -11.35
N ASN A 47 8.48 -0.36 -12.13
CA ASN A 47 8.40 -0.12 -13.58
C ASN A 47 7.95 1.32 -13.90
N LEU A 48 7.05 1.89 -13.11
CA LEU A 48 6.58 3.26 -13.30
C LEU A 48 7.71 4.28 -13.11
N PHE A 49 8.55 4.13 -12.10
CA PHE A 49 9.72 5.00 -11.92
C PHE A 49 10.85 4.63 -12.89
N THR A 50 11.39 3.42 -12.80
CA THR A 50 12.63 3.07 -13.51
C THR A 50 12.38 2.82 -15.00
N GLY A 51 11.25 2.23 -15.37
CA GLY A 51 10.91 1.93 -16.76
C GLY A 51 10.44 3.15 -17.54
N LEU A 52 9.40 3.84 -17.05
CA LEU A 52 8.79 4.96 -17.78
C LEU A 52 9.55 6.28 -17.62
N THR A 53 10.05 6.59 -16.42
CA THR A 53 10.72 7.88 -16.15
C THR A 53 12.24 7.81 -16.20
N LEU A 54 12.83 6.60 -16.25
CA LEU A 54 14.28 6.36 -16.17
C LEU A 54 14.93 6.88 -14.88
N TYR A 55 14.13 7.15 -13.85
CA TYR A 55 14.60 7.50 -12.50
C TYR A 55 14.57 6.26 -11.61
N VAL A 56 15.66 6.01 -10.90
CA VAL A 56 15.71 4.96 -9.87
C VAL A 56 15.17 5.55 -8.57
N CYS A 57 14.00 5.08 -8.14
CA CYS A 57 13.37 5.50 -6.88
C CYS A 57 13.48 4.39 -5.83
N PHE A 58 14.15 4.67 -4.71
CA PHE A 58 14.17 3.77 -3.55
C PHE A 58 13.15 4.16 -2.47
N GLY A 59 12.39 5.24 -2.70
CA GLY A 59 11.47 5.83 -1.72
C GLY A 59 10.16 5.08 -1.49
N TYR A 60 9.87 3.99 -2.23
CA TYR A 60 8.60 3.26 -2.14
C TYR A 60 8.31 2.72 -0.73
N VAL A 61 9.35 2.43 0.06
CA VAL A 61 9.21 2.00 1.47
C VAL A 61 8.58 3.11 2.32
N ALA A 62 8.96 4.37 2.12
CA ALA A 62 8.35 5.49 2.83
C ALA A 62 6.87 5.68 2.47
N PHE A 63 6.49 5.48 1.21
CA PHE A 63 5.08 5.51 0.79
C PHE A 63 4.26 4.40 1.46
N VAL A 64 4.79 3.17 1.46
CA VAL A 64 4.15 2.03 2.13
C VAL A 64 4.04 2.29 3.64
N ALA A 65 5.10 2.79 4.27
CA ALA A 65 5.11 3.10 5.70
C ALA A 65 4.06 4.15 6.06
N LEU A 66 4.06 5.31 5.39
CA LEU A 66 3.07 6.36 5.67
C LEU A 66 1.64 5.93 5.39
N GLY A 67 1.41 5.15 4.33
CA GLY A 67 0.08 4.60 4.03
C GLY A 67 -0.40 3.66 5.13
N MET A 68 0.44 2.69 5.54
CA MET A 68 0.06 1.72 6.58
C MET A 68 -0.06 2.35 7.96
N TYR A 69 0.89 3.20 8.36
CA TYR A 69 0.81 3.90 9.66
C TYR A 69 -0.32 4.92 9.70
N GLY A 70 -0.55 5.68 8.62
CA GLY A 70 -1.63 6.64 8.54
C GLY A 70 -3.01 6.00 8.63
N GLY A 71 -3.24 4.98 7.80
CA GLY A 71 -4.48 4.21 7.83
C GLY A 71 -4.66 3.50 9.17
N GLY A 72 -3.61 2.83 9.65
CA GLY A 72 -3.62 2.12 10.92
C GLY A 72 -3.89 3.00 12.13
N ALA A 73 -3.23 4.17 12.22
CA ALA A 73 -3.45 5.12 13.30
C ALA A 73 -4.88 5.66 13.29
N THR A 74 -5.44 5.87 12.10
CA THR A 74 -6.84 6.29 11.94
C THR A 74 -7.80 5.23 12.43
N ILE A 75 -7.57 3.95 12.06
CA ILE A 75 -8.38 2.83 12.56
C ILE A 75 -8.32 2.79 14.09
N LYS A 76 -7.12 2.80 14.66
CA LYS A 76 -6.93 2.75 16.12
C LYS A 76 -7.63 3.90 16.83
N TYR A 77 -7.52 5.11 16.29
CA TYR A 77 -8.16 6.29 16.86
C TYR A 77 -9.69 6.20 16.81
N LEU A 78 -10.28 5.81 15.67
CA LEU A 78 -11.73 5.67 15.53
C LEU A 78 -12.32 4.53 16.39
N LEU A 79 -11.58 3.44 16.58
CA LEU A 79 -12.02 2.31 17.40
C LEU A 79 -11.82 2.53 18.90
N SER A 80 -11.01 3.51 19.30
CA SER A 80 -10.86 3.90 20.70
C SER A 80 -12.07 4.69 21.23
N ALA A 81 -12.99 5.12 20.36
CA ALA A 81 -14.19 5.85 20.74
C ALA A 81 -15.22 4.93 21.43
N PRO A 82 -16.00 5.43 22.42
CA PRO A 82 -16.99 4.63 23.16
C PRO A 82 -18.04 3.95 22.27
N ASN A 83 -18.39 4.57 21.15
CA ASN A 83 -19.25 4.00 20.12
C ASN A 83 -18.46 3.94 18.80
N PRO A 84 -17.84 2.79 18.46
CA PRO A 84 -17.09 2.68 17.22
C PRO A 84 -18.03 2.87 16.03
N PRO A 85 -17.66 3.72 15.04
CA PRO A 85 -18.48 3.95 13.86
C PRO A 85 -18.61 2.69 13.00
N HIS A 86 -19.48 2.68 11.99
CA HIS A 86 -19.55 1.54 11.07
C HIS A 86 -18.23 1.31 10.34
N LEU A 87 -17.89 0.04 10.06
CA LEU A 87 -16.66 -0.37 9.39
C LEU A 87 -16.39 0.43 8.10
N GLY A 88 -17.43 0.66 7.29
CA GLY A 88 -17.29 1.42 6.04
C GLY A 88 -16.76 2.84 6.26
N VAL A 89 -17.20 3.52 7.31
CA VAL A 89 -16.71 4.86 7.67
C VAL A 89 -15.26 4.79 8.12
N VAL A 90 -14.93 3.81 8.97
CA VAL A 90 -13.54 3.58 9.43
C VAL A 90 -12.60 3.37 8.25
N LEU A 91 -12.99 2.52 7.30
CA LEU A 91 -12.18 2.23 6.12
C LEU A 91 -12.01 3.47 5.23
N VAL A 92 -13.11 4.19 4.93
CA VAL A 92 -13.04 5.41 4.10
C VAL A 92 -12.14 6.45 4.73
N CYS A 93 -12.27 6.70 6.04
CA CYS A 93 -11.40 7.62 6.76
C CYS A 93 -9.93 7.14 6.75
N SER A 94 -9.70 5.84 6.97
CA SER A 94 -8.37 5.23 6.94
C SER A 94 -7.69 5.41 5.58
N PHE A 95 -8.38 5.10 4.48
CA PHE A 95 -7.88 5.29 3.13
C PHE A 95 -7.69 6.76 2.77
N ALA A 96 -8.58 7.65 3.23
CA ALA A 96 -8.44 9.08 3.01
C ALA A 96 -7.17 9.64 3.68
N VAL A 97 -6.90 9.25 4.93
CA VAL A 97 -5.69 9.67 5.65
C VAL A 97 -4.44 9.04 5.03
N ALA A 98 -4.47 7.75 4.70
CA ALA A 98 -3.37 7.08 4.01
C ALA A 98 -3.05 7.75 2.67
N GLY A 99 -4.06 8.04 1.86
CA GLY A 99 -3.94 8.74 0.59
C GLY A 99 -3.44 10.18 0.75
N ALA A 100 -3.91 10.90 1.75
CA ALA A 100 -3.44 12.26 2.04
C ALA A 100 -1.94 12.27 2.42
N LEU A 101 -1.50 11.37 3.29
CA LEU A 101 -0.08 11.26 3.66
C LEU A 101 0.79 10.82 2.46
N ALA A 102 0.30 9.87 1.66
CA ALA A 102 0.97 9.46 0.43
C ALA A 102 1.07 10.62 -0.57
N LEU A 103 0.02 11.44 -0.71
CA LEU A 103 0.02 12.62 -1.58
C LEU A 103 1.02 13.67 -1.09
N VAL A 104 1.08 13.94 0.22
CA VAL A 104 2.08 14.86 0.79
C VAL A 104 3.50 14.37 0.51
N LEU A 105 3.75 13.07 0.70
CA LEU A 105 5.06 12.48 0.37
C LEU A 105 5.35 12.55 -1.14
N ALA A 106 4.35 12.30 -1.99
CA ALA A 106 4.48 12.37 -3.44
C ALA A 106 4.82 13.78 -3.91
N LEU A 107 4.21 14.81 -3.32
CA LEU A 107 4.53 16.20 -3.61
C LEU A 107 5.95 16.56 -3.17
N ALA A 108 6.38 16.09 -1.98
CA ALA A 108 7.74 16.31 -1.50
C ALA A 108 8.77 15.63 -2.42
N VAL A 109 8.56 14.36 -2.78
CA VAL A 109 9.44 13.61 -3.69
C VAL A 109 9.42 14.19 -5.10
N GLY A 110 8.25 14.56 -5.61
CA GLY A 110 8.09 15.19 -6.92
C GLY A 110 8.76 16.56 -7.00
N TRP A 111 8.74 17.34 -5.92
CA TRP A 111 9.50 18.58 -5.85
C TRP A 111 11.01 18.35 -5.93
N ILE A 112 11.51 17.31 -5.26
CA ILE A 112 12.92 16.92 -5.30
C ILE A 112 13.29 16.41 -6.71
N SER A 113 12.43 15.66 -7.38
CA SER A 113 12.71 15.08 -8.69
C SER A 113 12.90 16.12 -9.79
N ILE A 114 12.30 17.30 -9.67
CA ILE A 114 12.49 18.40 -10.63
C ILE A 114 13.92 18.97 -10.56
N ARG A 115 14.59 18.83 -9.41
CA ARG A 115 15.91 19.45 -9.15
C ARG A 115 17.09 18.50 -9.33
N LEU A 116 16.85 17.18 -9.26
CA LEU A 116 17.91 16.16 -9.28
C LEU A 116 17.75 15.24 -10.49
N LYS A 117 18.88 14.75 -11.04
CA LYS A 117 18.90 13.82 -12.17
C LYS A 117 19.64 12.53 -11.81
N GLY A 118 19.11 11.40 -12.30
CA GLY A 118 19.76 10.09 -12.20
C GLY A 118 20.12 9.69 -10.77
N ALA A 119 21.41 9.40 -10.52
CA ALA A 119 21.90 8.89 -9.24
C ALA A 119 21.63 9.80 -8.04
N TYR A 120 21.60 11.12 -8.23
CA TYR A 120 21.32 12.06 -7.14
C TYR A 120 19.88 11.93 -6.62
N PHE A 121 18.93 11.62 -7.50
CA PHE A 121 17.55 11.35 -7.09
C PHE A 121 17.47 10.08 -6.24
N ALA A 122 18.16 9.03 -6.64
CA ALA A 122 18.23 7.79 -5.87
C ALA A 122 18.78 8.03 -4.45
N ILE A 123 19.91 8.73 -4.32
CA ILE A 123 20.51 9.09 -3.01
C ILE A 123 19.53 9.89 -2.15
N ALA A 124 18.83 10.86 -2.74
CA ALA A 124 17.84 11.66 -2.02
C ALA A 124 16.67 10.80 -1.49
N THR A 125 16.18 9.84 -2.29
CA THR A 125 15.10 8.94 -1.84
C THR A 125 15.55 7.96 -0.75
N ILE A 126 16.81 7.53 -0.75
CA ILE A 126 17.39 6.74 0.34
C ILE A 126 17.45 7.57 1.63
N GLY A 127 17.93 8.82 1.54
CA GLY A 127 17.96 9.75 2.67
C GLY A 127 16.57 10.06 3.22
N LEU A 128 15.56 10.14 2.37
CA LEU A 128 14.16 10.31 2.78
C LEU A 128 13.65 9.11 3.59
N ASN A 129 13.93 7.88 3.15
CA ASN A 129 13.55 6.68 3.90
C ASN A 129 14.18 6.64 5.29
N GLU A 130 15.49 6.87 5.36
CA GLU A 130 16.21 6.82 6.64
C GLU A 130 15.80 8.00 7.55
N GLY A 131 15.58 9.18 6.97
CA GLY A 131 15.06 10.33 7.70
C GLY A 131 13.66 10.07 8.27
N LEU A 132 12.76 9.47 7.47
CA LEU A 132 11.42 9.13 7.94
C LEU A 132 11.44 8.05 9.03
N LYS A 133 12.25 7.02 8.86
CA LYS A 133 12.44 5.97 9.86
C LYS A 133 12.91 6.57 11.19
N ASN A 134 13.98 7.37 11.17
CA ASN A 134 14.50 8.02 12.37
C ASN A 134 13.52 9.03 12.98
N LEU A 135 12.70 9.68 12.16
CA LEU A 135 11.63 10.56 12.65
C LEU A 135 10.60 9.76 13.44
N ILE A 136 10.09 8.66 12.86
CA ILE A 136 9.07 7.81 13.50
C ILE A 136 9.62 7.18 14.78
N GLU A 137 10.80 6.57 14.70
CA GLU A 137 11.45 5.92 15.84
C GLU A 137 11.85 6.93 16.93
N GLY A 138 12.46 8.06 16.55
CA GLY A 138 12.98 9.05 17.49
C GLY A 138 11.90 9.87 18.20
N THR A 139 10.76 10.10 17.54
CA THR A 139 9.63 10.81 18.16
C THR A 139 8.63 9.88 18.85
N GLY A 140 8.72 8.57 18.60
CA GLY A 140 7.75 7.59 19.11
C GLY A 140 6.37 7.70 18.47
N ILE A 141 6.23 8.43 17.35
CA ILE A 141 4.97 8.55 16.62
C ILE A 141 4.52 7.15 16.15
N TRP A 142 3.22 6.87 16.27
CA TRP A 142 2.59 5.60 15.87
C TRP A 142 3.20 4.34 16.50
N GLY A 143 3.77 4.47 17.71
CA GLY A 143 4.38 3.36 18.43
C GLY A 143 5.88 3.19 18.17
N GLY A 144 6.50 4.09 17.39
CA GLY A 144 7.93 4.10 17.13
C GLY A 144 8.45 2.74 16.66
N SER A 145 9.47 2.22 17.35
CA SER A 145 10.07 0.91 17.06
C SER A 145 9.16 -0.29 17.37
N SER A 146 8.13 -0.12 18.21
CA SER A 146 7.18 -1.20 18.54
C SER A 146 6.09 -1.37 17.48
N GLY A 147 5.91 -0.36 16.61
CA GLY A 147 4.88 -0.35 15.59
C GLY A 147 3.46 -0.25 16.15
N LEU A 148 2.48 -0.42 15.25
CA LEU A 148 1.07 -0.28 15.56
C LEU A 148 0.35 -1.63 15.43
N ILE A 149 -0.21 -2.11 16.52
CA ILE A 149 -1.05 -3.32 16.54
C ILE A 149 -2.51 -2.88 16.36
N ILE A 150 -3.14 -3.35 15.29
CA ILE A 150 -4.54 -3.02 14.93
C ILE A 150 -5.43 -4.28 14.95
N ALA A 151 -4.81 -5.48 14.91
CA ALA A 151 -5.53 -6.74 14.83
C ALA A 151 -6.46 -6.97 16.03
N SER A 152 -5.97 -6.73 17.25
CA SER A 152 -6.78 -6.84 18.48
C SER A 152 -8.01 -5.95 18.44
N ASP A 153 -7.83 -4.71 18.01
CA ASP A 153 -8.86 -3.67 18.06
C ASP A 153 -9.96 -3.96 17.04
N LEU A 154 -9.60 -4.42 15.84
CA LEU A 154 -10.56 -4.82 14.81
C LEU A 154 -11.33 -6.08 15.18
N ILE A 155 -10.66 -7.09 15.75
CA ILE A 155 -11.31 -8.34 16.17
C ILE A 155 -12.32 -8.06 17.29
N GLN A 156 -11.96 -7.22 18.26
CA GLN A 156 -12.84 -6.85 19.36
C GLN A 156 -14.05 -6.02 18.90
N ALA A 157 -13.86 -5.12 17.93
CA ALA A 157 -14.93 -4.23 17.46
C ALA A 157 -15.89 -4.88 16.45
N TYR A 158 -15.41 -5.74 15.53
CA TYR A 158 -16.22 -6.21 14.38
C TYR A 158 -16.14 -7.72 14.08
N ASN A 159 -15.47 -8.53 14.91
CA ASN A 159 -15.21 -9.95 14.72
C ASN A 159 -13.99 -10.30 13.84
N TYR A 160 -13.57 -11.56 13.97
CA TYR A 160 -12.41 -12.13 13.27
C TYR A 160 -12.58 -12.21 11.74
N GLU A 161 -13.77 -12.55 11.26
CA GLU A 161 -14.09 -12.59 9.82
C GLU A 161 -13.86 -11.24 9.13
N THR A 162 -14.27 -10.16 9.79
CA THR A 162 -14.06 -8.79 9.30
C THR A 162 -12.59 -8.43 9.22
N PHE A 163 -11.79 -8.87 10.20
CA PHE A 163 -10.34 -8.66 10.20
C PHE A 163 -9.66 -9.37 9.01
N ILE A 164 -10.01 -10.63 8.74
CA ILE A 164 -9.51 -11.36 7.56
C ILE A 164 -9.94 -10.63 6.29
N PHE A 165 -11.22 -10.25 6.20
CA PHE A 165 -11.74 -9.55 5.03
C PHE A 165 -11.01 -8.24 4.74
N VAL A 166 -10.73 -7.42 5.77
CA VAL A 166 -10.03 -6.13 5.58
C VAL A 166 -8.56 -6.32 5.20
N THR A 167 -7.87 -7.27 5.84
CA THR A 167 -6.42 -7.43 5.67
C THR A 167 -6.02 -8.21 4.43
N THR A 168 -6.88 -9.11 3.95
CA THR A 168 -6.61 -9.93 2.77
C THR A 168 -7.58 -9.60 1.64
N ASP A 169 -8.88 -9.79 1.86
CA ASP A 169 -9.87 -9.71 0.78
C ASP A 169 -9.91 -8.33 0.11
N LEU A 170 -10.10 -7.30 0.92
CA LEU A 170 -10.17 -5.92 0.48
C LEU A 170 -8.84 -5.44 -0.13
N ALA A 171 -7.71 -5.79 0.49
CA ALA A 171 -6.39 -5.39 0.02
C ALA A 171 -6.12 -5.94 -1.39
N ASP A 172 -6.38 -7.22 -1.63
CA ASP A 172 -6.18 -7.86 -2.94
C ASP A 172 -7.06 -7.24 -4.01
N TYR A 173 -8.35 -6.99 -3.70
CA TYR A 173 -9.27 -6.37 -4.64
C TYR A 173 -8.87 -4.93 -4.99
N LEU A 174 -8.39 -4.17 -4.02
CA LEU A 174 -7.88 -2.81 -4.25
C LEU A 174 -6.62 -2.82 -5.11
N ILE A 175 -5.68 -3.71 -4.83
CA ILE A 175 -4.47 -3.86 -5.66
C ILE A 175 -4.85 -4.27 -7.08
N PHE A 176 -5.76 -5.24 -7.24
CA PHE A 176 -6.25 -5.64 -8.55
C PHE A 176 -6.95 -4.49 -9.28
N ALA A 177 -7.76 -3.68 -8.58
CA ALA A 177 -8.38 -2.51 -9.17
C ALA A 177 -7.36 -1.48 -9.65
N VAL A 178 -6.31 -1.22 -8.87
CA VAL A 178 -5.19 -0.34 -9.28
C VAL A 178 -4.51 -0.91 -10.53
N TYR A 179 -4.19 -2.20 -10.53
CA TYR A 179 -3.58 -2.88 -11.67
C TYR A 179 -4.42 -2.75 -12.96
N VAL A 180 -5.75 -2.89 -12.87
CA VAL A 180 -6.66 -2.73 -14.01
C VAL A 180 -6.69 -1.29 -14.52
N VAL A 181 -6.55 -0.30 -13.64
CA VAL A 181 -6.52 1.13 -14.01
C VAL A 181 -5.21 1.53 -14.69
N THR A 182 -4.10 0.87 -14.38
CA THR A 182 -2.78 1.21 -14.95
C THR A 182 -2.54 0.63 -16.36
N ILE A 183 -3.29 -0.40 -16.76
CA ILE A 183 -3.20 -1.06 -18.09
C ILE A 183 -3.93 -0.28 -19.17
#